data_AF-A0A0G3IFH8-F1
#
_entry.id   AF-A0A0G3IFH8-F1
#
_cell.length_a   1.000
_cell.length_b   1.000
_cell.length_c   1.000
_cell.angle_alpha   90.00
_cell.angle_beta   90.00
_cell.angle_gamma   90.00
#
_symmetry.space_group_name_H-M   'P 1'
#
loop_
_entity.id
_entity.type
_entity.pdbx_description
1 polymer ?
#
loop_
_entity_poly.entity_id
_entity_poly.type
_entity_poly.pdbx_seq_one_letter_code
_entity_poly.pdbx_strand_id
1 'polypeptide(L)'
;MLVDVIPLRRAGEKLSEADFLVRPPLRGHLCSWSYAGGYRAGRPLRVQAVTLTACGRASGTALLPPLHNFRVVCFNGGGLILAGDEEVEVRRRHIDVYRQAWFCKPVFADVFQ
;
A
#
# COMPACT_ATOMS: atom_id res chain seq x y z
N MET A 1 11.35 1.41 -4.20
CA MET A 1 11.49 0.19 -5.03
C MET A 1 10.43 0.21 -6.11
N LEU A 2 10.78 -0.01 -7.39
CA LEU A 2 9.79 -0.10 -8.47
C LEU A 2 9.07 -1.45 -8.41
N VAL A 3 7.74 -1.45 -8.46
CA VAL A 3 6.90 -2.64 -8.34
C VAL A 3 5.66 -2.55 -9.23
N ASP A 4 5.10 -3.70 -9.54
CA ASP A 4 3.73 -3.88 -9.98
C ASP A 4 2.88 -4.24 -8.77
N VAL A 5 1.82 -3.47 -8.51
CA VAL A 5 0.94 -3.66 -7.35
C VAL A 5 -0.46 -4.06 -7.79
N ILE A 6 -0.98 -5.11 -7.17
CA ILE A 6 -2.38 -5.53 -7.29
C ILE A 6 -3.04 -5.43 -5.90
N PRO A 7 -4.02 -4.53 -5.70
CA PRO A 7 -4.82 -4.53 -4.48
C PRO A 7 -5.60 -5.85 -4.36
N LEU A 8 -5.59 -6.47 -3.18
CA LEU A 8 -6.25 -7.75 -2.87
C LEU A 8 -7.59 -7.57 -2.15
N ARG A 9 -7.89 -6.34 -1.74
CA ARG A 9 -9.11 -5.96 -1.04
C ARG A 9 -9.70 -4.69 -1.64
N ARG A 10 -10.98 -4.43 -1.34
CA ARG A 10 -11.68 -3.18 -1.65
C ARG A 10 -12.65 -2.89 -0.51
N ALA A 11 -12.50 -1.71 0.11
CA ALA A 11 -13.28 -1.34 1.30
C ALA A 11 -13.34 -2.47 2.36
N GLY A 12 -12.19 -3.08 2.69
CA GLY A 12 -12.11 -4.14 3.71
C GLY A 12 -12.39 -5.54 3.17
N GLU A 13 -13.19 -5.67 2.11
CA GLU A 13 -13.60 -6.96 1.57
C GLU A 13 -12.52 -7.57 0.68
N LYS A 14 -12.32 -8.89 0.81
CA LYS A 14 -11.40 -9.65 -0.05
C LYS A 14 -11.96 -9.68 -1.46
N LEU A 15 -11.11 -9.42 -2.45
CA LEU A 15 -11.51 -9.58 -3.84
C LEU A 15 -11.82 -11.05 -4.15
N SER A 16 -12.82 -11.26 -5.00
CA SER A 16 -13.04 -12.57 -5.60
C SER A 16 -11.85 -12.95 -6.49
N GLU A 17 -11.68 -14.24 -6.74
CA GLU A 17 -10.62 -14.72 -7.63
C GLU A 17 -10.79 -14.17 -9.05
N ALA A 18 -12.03 -14.13 -9.55
CA ALA A 18 -12.33 -13.56 -10.86
C ALA A 18 -11.92 -12.07 -10.94
N ASP A 19 -12.27 -11.27 -9.91
CA ASP A 19 -11.90 -9.86 -9.85
C ASP A 19 -10.39 -9.66 -9.77
N PHE A 20 -9.69 -10.54 -9.04
CA PHE A 20 -8.23 -10.49 -8.94
C PHE A 20 -7.57 -10.76 -10.29
N LEU A 21 -8.01 -11.79 -11.02
CA LEU A 21 -7.39 -12.23 -12.27
C LEU A 21 -7.54 -11.20 -13.40
N VAL A 22 -8.63 -10.44 -13.44
CA VAL A 22 -8.88 -9.44 -14.49
C VAL A 22 -8.31 -8.06 -14.14
N ARG A 23 -7.78 -7.86 -12.93
CA ARG A 23 -7.33 -6.55 -12.47
C ARG A 23 -5.92 -6.25 -12.97
N PRO A 24 -5.71 -5.17 -13.76
CA PRO A 24 -4.38 -4.82 -14.20
C PRO A 24 -3.52 -4.36 -13.01
N PRO A 25 -2.23 -4.72 -12.97
CA PRO A 25 -1.31 -4.20 -11.96
C PRO A 25 -1.08 -2.70 -12.15
N LEU A 26 -0.94 -1.99 -11.04
CA LEU A 26 -0.51 -0.59 -10.99
C LEU A 26 1.00 -0.55 -10.80
N ARG A 27 1.71 0.01 -11.78
CA ARG A 27 3.17 0.16 -11.72
C ARG A 27 3.55 1.47 -11.03
N GLY A 28 4.44 1.36 -10.05
CA GLY A 28 4.95 2.53 -9.34
C GLY A 28 6.05 2.19 -8.35
N HIS A 29 6.54 3.20 -7.64
CA HIS A 29 7.55 3.04 -6.62
C HIS A 29 6.90 2.92 -5.24
N LEU A 30 7.21 1.85 -4.52
CA LEU A 30 6.92 1.76 -3.08
C LEU A 30 7.87 2.67 -2.32
N CYS A 31 7.26 3.54 -1.51
CA CYS A 31 7.90 4.49 -0.61
C CYS A 31 7.36 4.28 0.80
N SER A 32 8.20 3.85 1.73
CA SER A 32 7.86 3.79 3.16
C SER A 32 8.21 5.12 3.84
N TRP A 33 7.36 5.57 4.75
CA TRP A 33 7.57 6.79 5.54
C TRP A 33 6.88 6.67 6.90
N SER A 34 7.11 7.66 7.77
CA SER A 34 6.47 7.70 9.10
C SER A 34 6.09 9.12 9.48
N TYR A 35 5.04 9.25 10.28
CA TYR A 35 4.57 10.53 10.82
C TYR A 35 4.07 10.34 12.25
N ALA A 36 3.90 11.45 12.97
CA ALA A 36 3.30 11.44 14.30
C ALA A 36 1.77 11.28 14.18
N GLY A 37 1.22 10.17 14.66
CA GLY A 37 -0.21 9.88 14.71
C GLY A 37 -0.86 10.20 16.05
N GLY A 38 -0.30 11.16 16.80
CA GLY A 38 -0.74 11.53 18.14
C GLY A 38 0.28 11.18 19.22
N TYR A 39 -0.16 11.14 20.48
CA TYR A 39 0.69 10.92 21.64
C TYR A 39 0.10 9.86 22.56
N ARG A 40 0.95 9.03 23.17
CA ARG A 40 0.59 8.11 24.26
C ARG A 40 1.57 8.29 25.40
N ALA A 41 1.05 8.60 26.59
CA ALA A 41 1.87 8.89 27.78
C ALA A 41 2.99 9.92 27.50
N GLY A 42 2.66 11.00 26.80
CA GLY A 42 3.60 12.08 26.46
C GLY A 42 4.62 11.77 25.37
N ARG A 43 4.61 10.56 24.78
CA ARG A 43 5.50 10.19 23.67
C ARG A 43 4.73 10.16 22.34
N PRO A 44 5.30 10.70 21.24
CA PRO A 44 4.63 10.67 19.95
C PRO A 44 4.50 9.22 19.46
N LEU A 45 3.27 8.82 19.13
CA LEU A 45 3.00 7.57 18.44
C LEU A 45 3.41 7.73 16.99
N ARG A 46 4.38 6.93 16.52
CA ARG A 46 4.76 6.94 15.11
C ARG A 46 3.90 5.95 14.34
N VAL A 47 3.19 6.45 13.34
CA VAL A 47 2.49 5.63 12.35
C VAL A 47 3.47 5.38 11.21
N GLN A 48 3.63 4.11 10.84
CA GLN A 48 4.33 3.73 9.63
C GLN A 48 3.34 3.67 8.48
N ALA A 49 3.71 4.21 7.33
CA ALA A 49 2.89 4.19 6.15
C ALA A 49 3.71 3.79 4.93
N VAL A 50 3.04 3.19 3.96
CA VAL A 50 3.60 2.92 2.64
C VAL A 50 2.68 3.48 1.58
N THR A 51 3.27 4.15 0.59
CA THR A 51 2.57 4.68 -0.58
C THR A 51 3.18 4.11 -1.85
N LEU A 52 2.32 3.91 -2.85
CA LEU A 52 2.74 3.66 -4.22
C LEU A 52 2.73 4.99 -4.97
N THR A 53 3.87 5.45 -5.47
CA THR A 53 3.97 6.75 -6.16
C THR A 53 4.60 6.60 -7.55
N ALA A 54 4.20 7.46 -8.48
CA ALA A 54 4.75 7.42 -9.84
C ALA A 54 6.23 7.85 -9.89
N CYS A 55 6.67 8.72 -8.97
CA CYS A 55 7.96 9.40 -9.02
C CYS A 55 9.01 8.89 -8.01
N GLY A 56 8.68 7.89 -7.19
CA GLY A 56 9.62 7.37 -6.20
C GLY A 56 9.86 8.26 -4.99
N ARG A 57 9.04 9.30 -4.79
CA ARG A 57 9.08 10.16 -3.61
C ARG A 57 7.82 9.95 -2.78
N ALA A 58 7.97 9.84 -1.46
CA ALA A 58 6.84 9.70 -0.54
C ALA A 58 5.86 10.89 -0.58
N SER A 59 6.38 12.09 -0.88
CA SER A 59 5.60 13.33 -1.06
C SER A 59 5.00 13.49 -2.47
N GLY A 60 5.21 12.53 -3.37
CA GLY A 60 4.67 12.56 -4.72
C GLY A 60 3.19 12.18 -4.77
N THR A 61 2.57 12.36 -5.94
CA THR A 61 1.19 11.91 -6.18
C THR A 61 1.10 10.41 -5.97
N ALA A 62 0.23 10.01 -5.03
CA ALA A 62 -0.02 8.62 -4.73
C ALA A 62 -0.92 7.99 -5.81
N LEU A 63 -0.53 6.81 -6.29
CA LEU A 63 -1.29 5.98 -7.23
C LEU A 63 -2.33 5.10 -6.53
N LEU A 64 -2.11 4.86 -5.24
CA LEU A 64 -3.03 4.19 -4.34
C LEU A 64 -3.06 4.99 -3.02
N PRO A 65 -4.19 4.98 -2.29
CA PRO A 65 -4.23 5.53 -0.94
C PRO A 65 -3.13 4.93 -0.04
N PRO A 66 -2.59 5.65 0.95
CA PRO A 66 -1.56 5.10 1.83
C PRO A 66 -2.06 3.90 2.63
N LEU A 67 -1.21 2.88 2.76
CA LEU A 67 -1.38 1.77 3.68
C LEU A 67 -0.67 2.12 5.01
N HIS A 68 -1.46 2.41 6.04
CA HIS A 68 -1.00 2.72 7.39
C HIS A 68 -0.81 1.45 8.23
N ASN A 69 0.10 1.52 9.21
CA ASN A 69 0.46 0.44 10.12
C ASN A 69 0.68 -0.89 9.40
N PHE A 70 1.30 -0.81 8.23
CA PHE A 70 1.44 -1.95 7.35
C PHE A 70 2.46 -2.96 7.91
N ARG A 71 2.28 -4.22 7.52
CA ARG A 71 3.21 -5.31 7.78
C ARG A 71 3.42 -6.12 6.51
N VAL A 72 4.60 -6.72 6.40
CA VAL A 72 4.86 -7.76 5.39
C VAL A 72 4.24 -9.05 5.90
N VAL A 73 3.26 -9.59 5.19
CA VAL A 73 2.53 -10.81 5.55
C VAL A 73 3.12 -12.05 4.88
N CYS A 74 3.63 -11.88 3.67
CA CYS A 74 4.27 -12.94 2.91
C CYS A 74 5.38 -12.33 2.07
N PHE A 75 6.48 -13.06 1.94
CA PHE A 75 7.58 -12.76 1.04
C PHE A 75 8.01 -14.08 0.40
N ASN A 76 7.88 -14.18 -0.92
CA ASN A 76 8.42 -15.30 -1.69
C ASN A 76 9.15 -14.76 -2.93
N GLY A 77 9.88 -15.62 -3.64
CA GLY A 77 10.67 -15.21 -4.81
C GLY A 77 9.87 -14.54 -5.93
N GLY A 78 8.53 -14.60 -5.90
CA GLY A 78 7.65 -13.97 -6.89
C GLY A 78 7.06 -12.60 -6.46
N GLY A 79 7.20 -12.21 -5.19
CA GLY A 79 6.67 -10.94 -4.69
C GLY A 79 6.43 -10.92 -3.18
N LEU A 80 5.84 -9.83 -2.71
CA LEU A 80 5.54 -9.62 -1.30
C LEU A 80 4.10 -9.15 -1.11
N ILE A 81 3.50 -9.50 0.03
CA ILE A 81 2.18 -9.02 0.42
C ILE A 81 2.33 -8.04 1.57
N LEU A 82 1.87 -6.80 1.36
CA LEU A 82 1.71 -5.81 2.42
C LEU A 82 0.26 -5.83 2.87
N ALA A 83 0.01 -5.83 4.18
CA ALA A 83 -1.33 -5.63 4.73
C ALA A 83 -1.30 -4.53 5.79
N GLY A 84 -2.33 -3.69 5.80
CA GLY A 84 -2.42 -2.55 6.72
C GLY A 84 -3.81 -1.94 6.68
N ASP A 85 -3.89 -0.67 7.02
CA ASP A 85 -5.12 0.10 7.13
C ASP A 85 -5.13 1.22 6.08
N GLU A 86 -6.21 1.31 5.32
CA GLU A 86 -6.43 2.37 4.34
C GLU A 86 -7.54 3.28 4.86
N GLU A 87 -7.28 4.58 4.82
CA GLU A 87 -8.27 5.61 5.13
C GLU A 87 -8.98 6.02 3.84
N VAL A 88 -10.30 5.84 3.80
CA VAL A 88 -11.14 6.18 2.65
C VAL A 88 -12.10 7.29 3.05
N GLU A 89 -12.06 8.40 2.33
CA GLU A 89 -13.06 9.45 2.49
C GLU A 89 -14.36 9.01 1.82
N VAL A 90 -15.37 8.67 2.61
CA VAL A 90 -16.66 8.14 2.10
C VAL A 90 -17.67 9.27 1.89
N ARG A 91 -17.52 10.39 2.61
CA ARG A 91 -18.27 11.66 2.45
C ARG A 91 -17.36 12.79 2.94
N ARG A 92 -17.60 14.04 2.52
CA ARG A 92 -16.80 15.29 2.74
C ARG A 92 -16.19 15.53 4.15
N ARG A 93 -16.54 14.73 5.16
CA ARG A 93 -16.03 14.79 6.54
C ARG A 93 -15.91 13.43 7.26
N HIS A 94 -16.21 12.30 6.60
CA HIS A 94 -16.15 10.97 7.24
C HIS A 94 -15.06 10.12 6.60
N ILE A 95 -14.10 9.72 7.43
CA ILE A 95 -13.03 8.81 7.08
C ILE A 95 -13.39 7.44 7.64
N ASP A 96 -13.60 6.50 6.74
CA ASP A 96 -13.70 5.09 7.12
C ASP A 96 -12.32 4.45 7.02
N VAL A 97 -12.01 3.57 7.95
CA VAL A 97 -10.75 2.82 7.97
C VAL A 97 -11.02 1.38 7.60
N TYR A 98 -10.39 0.93 6.51
CA TYR A 98 -10.57 -0.41 5.99
C TYR A 98 -9.26 -1.20 6.02
N ARG A 99 -9.34 -2.47 6.39
CA ARG A 99 -8.21 -3.39 6.24
C ARG A 99 -7.94 -3.61 4.76
N GLN A 100 -6.72 -3.35 4.33
CA GLN A 100 -6.29 -3.52 2.95
C GLN A 100 -5.07 -4.42 2.86
N ALA A 101 -4.87 -4.99 1.66
CA ALA A 101 -3.68 -5.73 1.35
C ALA A 101 -3.29 -5.53 -0.12
N TRP A 102 -1.99 -5.42 -0.38
CA TRP A 102 -1.40 -5.25 -1.69
C TRP A 102 -0.45 -6.41 -1.98
N PHE A 103 -0.62 -7.07 -3.11
CA PHE A 103 0.43 -7.91 -3.68
C PHE A 103 1.36 -7.02 -4.50
N CYS A 104 2.64 -7.02 -4.16
CA CYS A 104 3.67 -6.20 -4.78
C CYS A 104 4.73 -7.11 -5.40
N LYS A 105 4.85 -7.06 -6.71
CA LYS A 105 5.86 -7.77 -7.47
C LYS A 105 6.98 -6.80 -7.85
N PRO A 106 8.24 -7.00 -7.40
CA PRO A 106 9.36 -6.20 -7.85
C PRO A 106 9.48 -6.21 -9.37
N VAL A 107 9.67 -5.03 -9.96
CA VAL A 107 10.06 -4.90 -11.36
C VAL A 107 11.57 -4.85 -11.36
N PHE A 108 12.21 -5.96 -11.68
CA PHE A 108 13.62 -5.95 -12.00
C PHE A 108 13.75 -5.31 -13.38
N ALA A 109 14.58 -4.27 -13.50
CA ALA A 109 15.05 -3.89 -14.83
C ALA A 109 15.77 -5.13 -15.37
N ASP A 110 15.35 -5.63 -16.52
CA ASP A 110 16.10 -6.65 -17.23
C ASP A 110 17.54 -6.11 -17.35
N VAL A 111 18.46 -6.72 -16.61
CA VAL A 111 19.88 -6.54 -16.87
C VAL A 111 20.09 -7.25 -18.18
N PHE A 112 19.97 -6.51 -19.28
CA PHE A 112 20.35 -6.98 -20.61
C PHE A 112 21.78 -7.54 -20.49
N GLN A 113 21.91 -8.84 -20.76
CA GLN A 113 23.18 -9.46 -21.12
C GLN A 113 23.58 -9.03 -22.53
#